data_AF-A0A520EB52-F1
#
_entry.id   AF-A0A520EB52-F1
#
_cell.length_a   1.000
_cell.length_b   1.000
_cell.length_c   1.000
_cell.angle_alpha   90.00
_cell.angle_beta   90.00
_cell.angle_gamma   90.00
#
_symmetry.space_group_name_H-M   'P 1'
#
loop_
_entity.id
_entity.type
_entity.pdbx_description
1 polymer ?
#
loop_
_entity_poly.entity_id
_entity_poly.type
_entity_poly.pdbx_seq_one_letter_code
_entity_poly.pdbx_strand_id
1 'polypeptide(L)'
;SVIVYLINLYRIRQLRFKNTLQKQEAIQNELLLKHQFQLTESELKAIRSQMNPHFIFNVLNSIEAYIMDNDKHTASRLIQKFAALSRLILENSTKSLVTADREWKALKLYTELEAMRYNNSFSFNFEADESLHLKTLLLPPMLIQPLIENAILHGLIENPKPGAHLEVQLKKHEQGICITVEDNGSGLNHQPKTRTKTGVKEKSMGLASIKERIAMINAQKNNYLASFEIMPRAEGEGTFATIFLPNFDNAVA
;
A
#
# COMPACT_ATOMS: atom_id res chain seq x y z
N SER A 1 -24.69 -14.77 -58.20
CA SER A 1 -24.67 -13.43 -58.83
C SER A 1 -23.37 -12.71 -58.50
N VAL A 2 -22.70 -12.11 -59.49
CA VAL A 2 -21.44 -11.35 -59.33
C VAL A 2 -21.51 -10.33 -58.19
N ILE A 3 -22.68 -9.74 -57.97
CA ILE A 3 -22.98 -8.79 -56.89
C ILE A 3 -22.71 -9.39 -55.50
N VAL A 4 -23.13 -10.64 -55.25
CA VAL A 4 -22.92 -11.31 -53.95
C VAL A 4 -21.44 -11.55 -53.70
N TYR A 5 -20.69 -11.91 -54.74
CA TYR A 5 -19.24 -12.10 -54.65
C TYR A 5 -18.51 -10.77 -54.33
N LEU A 6 -18.90 -9.66 -54.98
CA LEU A 6 -18.35 -8.33 -54.72
C LEU A 6 -18.66 -7.84 -53.30
N ILE A 7 -19.87 -8.06 -52.80
CA ILE A 7 -20.26 -7.74 -51.41
C ILE A 7 -19.41 -8.53 -50.42
N ASN A 8 -19.17 -9.82 -50.69
CA ASN A 8 -18.37 -10.66 -49.81
C ASN A 8 -16.89 -10.22 -49.78
N LEU A 9 -16.31 -9.87 -50.94
CA LEU A 9 -14.97 -9.29 -51.03
C LEU A 9 -14.85 -7.98 -50.25
N TYR A 10 -15.84 -7.09 -50.37
CA TYR A 10 -15.88 -5.84 -49.61
C TYR A 10 -15.94 -6.11 -48.10
N ARG A 11 -16.78 -7.05 -47.66
CA ARG A 11 -16.91 -7.45 -46.25
C ARG A 11 -15.61 -8.03 -45.68
N ILE A 12 -14.93 -8.89 -46.43
CA ILE A 12 -13.62 -9.46 -46.05
C ILE A 12 -12.57 -8.34 -45.92
N ARG A 13 -12.57 -7.37 -46.84
CA ARG A 13 -11.65 -6.23 -46.81
C ARG A 13 -11.89 -5.34 -45.60
N GLN A 14 -13.15 -5.06 -45.28
CA GLN A 14 -13.57 -4.32 -44.08
C GLN A 14 -13.18 -5.05 -42.78
N LEU A 15 -13.37 -6.37 -42.72
CA LEU A 15 -12.97 -7.18 -41.56
C LEU A 15 -11.45 -7.18 -41.37
N ARG A 16 -10.68 -7.33 -42.45
CA ARG A 16 -9.20 -7.25 -42.40
C ARG A 16 -8.74 -5.87 -41.93
N PHE A 17 -9.36 -4.81 -42.44
CA PHE A 17 -9.03 -3.44 -42.04
C PHE A 17 -9.30 -3.22 -40.55
N LYS A 18 -10.47 -3.63 -40.03
CA LYS A 18 -10.80 -3.56 -38.60
C LYS A 18 -9.82 -4.36 -37.73
N ASN A 19 -9.46 -5.58 -38.14
CA ASN A 19 -8.49 -6.41 -37.40
C ASN A 19 -7.08 -5.78 -37.38
N THR A 20 -6.64 -5.16 -38.48
CA THR A 20 -5.34 -4.47 -38.53
C THR A 20 -5.32 -3.24 -37.61
N LEU A 21 -6.41 -2.46 -37.60
CA LEU A 21 -6.55 -1.31 -36.70
C LEU A 21 -6.53 -1.76 -35.22
N GLN A 22 -7.28 -2.80 -34.86
CA GLN A 22 -7.26 -3.35 -33.49
C GLN A 22 -5.86 -3.84 -33.09
N LYS A 23 -5.12 -4.49 -34.00
CA LYS A 23 -3.73 -4.91 -33.74
C LYS A 23 -2.81 -3.71 -33.53
N GLN A 24 -2.93 -2.67 -34.35
CA GLN A 24 -2.14 -1.43 -34.19
C GLN A 24 -2.43 -0.75 -32.86
N GLU A 25 -3.70 -0.63 -32.48
CA GLU A 25 -4.11 -0.05 -31.20
C GLU A 25 -3.59 -0.88 -30.01
N ALA A 26 -3.63 -2.21 -30.10
CA ALA A 26 -3.09 -3.09 -29.07
C ALA A 26 -1.57 -2.95 -28.89
N ILE A 27 -0.83 -2.78 -29.99
CA ILE A 27 0.62 -2.56 -30.00
C ILE A 27 0.95 -1.16 -29.44
N GLN A 28 0.21 -0.12 -29.84
CA GLN A 28 0.36 1.24 -29.31
C GLN A 28 0.16 1.27 -27.80
N ASN A 29 -0.90 0.61 -27.31
CA ASN A 29 -1.18 0.51 -25.89
C ASN A 29 -0.08 -0.25 -25.13
N GLU A 30 0.43 -1.34 -25.68
CA GLU A 30 1.54 -2.09 -25.08
C GLU A 30 2.82 -1.24 -25.00
N LEU A 31 3.15 -0.51 -26.07
CA LEU A 31 4.28 0.41 -26.09
C LEU A 31 4.13 1.52 -25.05
N LEU A 32 2.92 2.08 -24.91
CA LEU A 32 2.61 3.10 -23.91
C LEU A 32 2.78 2.55 -22.49
N LEU A 33 2.26 1.35 -22.20
CA LEU A 33 2.46 0.70 -20.90
C LEU A 33 3.94 0.48 -20.59
N LYS A 34 4.71 0.02 -21.58
CA LYS A 34 6.15 -0.20 -21.43
C LYS A 34 6.91 1.09 -21.15
N HIS A 35 6.55 2.19 -21.82
CA HIS A 35 7.16 3.49 -21.58
C HIS A 35 6.82 4.04 -20.18
N GLN A 36 5.56 3.90 -19.75
CA GLN A 36 5.14 4.25 -18.38
C GLN A 36 5.90 3.42 -17.33
N PHE A 37 6.09 2.13 -17.59
CA PHE A 37 6.88 1.25 -16.73
C PHE A 37 8.33 1.73 -16.61
N GLN A 38 9.00 2.05 -17.71
CA GLN A 38 10.39 2.53 -17.70
C GLN A 38 10.56 3.86 -16.95
N LEU A 39 9.62 4.80 -17.12
CA LEU A 39 9.58 6.04 -16.36
C LEU A 39 9.45 5.76 -14.87
N THR A 40 8.53 4.87 -14.50
CA THR A 40 8.34 4.46 -13.11
C THR A 40 9.62 3.81 -12.56
N GLU A 41 10.26 2.91 -13.32
CA GLU A 41 11.52 2.27 -12.92
C GLU A 41 12.64 3.29 -12.64
N SER A 42 12.73 4.34 -13.47
CA SER A 42 13.69 5.44 -13.27
C SER A 42 13.40 6.24 -12.00
N GLU A 43 12.14 6.59 -11.76
CA GLU A 43 11.71 7.25 -10.51
C GLU A 43 12.03 6.37 -9.28
N LEU A 44 11.79 5.05 -9.36
CA LEU A 44 12.09 4.11 -8.27
C LEU A 44 13.58 4.00 -7.94
N LYS A 45 14.45 4.14 -8.94
CA LYS A 45 15.91 4.11 -8.73
C LYS A 45 16.37 5.26 -7.82
N ALA A 46 15.70 6.41 -7.88
CA ALA A 46 15.95 7.53 -6.98
C ALA A 46 15.36 7.30 -5.57
N ILE A 47 14.29 6.50 -5.44
CA ILE A 47 13.57 6.26 -4.18
C ILE A 47 14.12 5.04 -3.40
N ARG A 48 14.96 4.21 -4.01
CA ARG A 48 15.51 2.97 -3.41
C ARG A 48 16.19 3.15 -2.03
N SER A 49 16.61 4.36 -1.66
CA SER A 49 17.19 4.62 -0.33
C SER A 49 16.16 4.85 0.78
N GLN A 50 14.87 4.99 0.45
CA GLN A 50 13.80 5.36 1.40
C GLN A 50 12.58 4.44 1.37
N MET A 51 12.46 3.54 0.40
CA MET A 51 11.44 2.50 0.34
C MET A 51 12.00 1.11 0.64
N ASN A 52 11.15 0.20 1.12
CA ASN A 52 11.49 -1.21 1.26
C ASN A 52 11.83 -1.81 -0.13
N PRO A 53 13.09 -2.19 -0.41
CA PRO A 53 13.48 -2.71 -1.72
C PRO A 53 12.69 -3.96 -2.13
N HIS A 54 12.30 -4.79 -1.15
CA HIS A 54 11.51 -5.98 -1.37
C HIS A 54 10.11 -5.63 -1.88
N PHE A 55 9.46 -4.62 -1.30
CA PHE A 55 8.16 -4.15 -1.78
C PHE A 55 8.22 -3.69 -3.24
N ILE A 56 9.25 -2.91 -3.61
CA ILE A 56 9.45 -2.44 -4.98
C ILE A 56 9.56 -3.62 -5.96
N PHE A 57 10.42 -4.59 -5.66
CA PHE A 57 10.58 -5.77 -6.52
C PHE A 57 9.27 -6.56 -6.65
N ASN A 58 8.52 -6.71 -5.55
CA ASN A 58 7.27 -7.46 -5.56
C ASN A 58 6.18 -6.78 -6.41
N VAL A 59 6.04 -5.45 -6.32
CA VAL A 59 5.09 -4.71 -7.15
C VAL A 59 5.47 -4.80 -8.63
N LEU A 60 6.76 -4.67 -8.97
CA LEU A 60 7.23 -4.80 -10.35
C LEU A 60 6.95 -6.19 -10.94
N ASN A 61 7.19 -7.26 -10.16
CA ASN A 61 6.89 -8.63 -10.59
C ASN A 61 5.39 -8.84 -10.85
N SER A 62 4.51 -8.26 -10.03
CA SER A 62 3.06 -8.31 -10.27
C SER A 62 2.65 -7.57 -11.52
N ILE A 63 3.25 -6.41 -11.81
CA ILE A 63 3.02 -5.68 -13.07
C ILE A 63 3.40 -6.55 -14.27
N GLU A 64 4.58 -7.18 -14.22
CA GLU A 64 5.04 -8.08 -15.29
C GLU A 64 4.09 -9.27 -15.49
N ALA A 65 3.64 -9.90 -14.40
CA ALA A 65 2.68 -11.00 -14.46
C ALA A 65 1.36 -10.60 -15.15
N TYR A 66 0.76 -9.45 -14.77
CA TYR A 66 -0.48 -8.99 -15.42
C TYR A 66 -0.28 -8.60 -16.89
N ILE A 67 0.90 -8.10 -17.27
CA ILE A 67 1.24 -7.86 -18.68
C ILE A 67 1.31 -9.19 -19.44
N MET A 68 1.96 -10.21 -18.87
CA MET A 68 2.08 -11.55 -19.47
C MET A 68 0.72 -12.24 -19.62
N ASP A 69 -0.17 -12.08 -18.64
CA ASP A 69 -1.54 -12.62 -18.66
C ASP A 69 -2.50 -11.81 -19.57
N ASN A 70 -1.98 -10.80 -20.28
CA ASN A 70 -2.73 -9.91 -21.17
C ASN A 70 -3.85 -9.12 -20.45
N ASP A 71 -3.77 -8.98 -19.12
CA ASP A 71 -4.62 -8.10 -18.32
C ASP A 71 -4.03 -6.68 -18.27
N LYS A 72 -4.08 -6.03 -19.44
CA LYS A 72 -3.54 -4.69 -19.64
C LYS A 72 -4.20 -3.65 -18.74
N HIS A 73 -5.47 -3.84 -18.38
CA HIS A 73 -6.20 -2.91 -17.53
C HIS A 73 -5.73 -2.96 -16.08
N THR A 74 -5.54 -4.15 -15.53
CA THR A 74 -5.03 -4.31 -14.16
C THR A 74 -3.57 -3.88 -14.07
N ALA A 75 -2.74 -4.24 -15.06
CA ALA A 75 -1.35 -3.78 -15.15
C ALA A 75 -1.25 -2.24 -15.16
N SER A 76 -2.00 -1.57 -16.03
CA SER A 76 -2.01 -0.10 -16.11
C SER A 76 -2.45 0.55 -14.79
N ARG A 77 -3.48 0.01 -14.14
CA ARG A 77 -3.96 0.49 -12.83
C ARG A 77 -2.89 0.34 -11.75
N LEU A 78 -2.18 -0.78 -11.73
CA LEU A 78 -1.12 -1.06 -10.77
C LEU A 78 0.06 -0.10 -10.95
N ILE A 79 0.48 0.16 -12.21
CA ILE A 79 1.52 1.15 -12.54
C ILE A 79 1.12 2.55 -12.05
N GLN A 80 -0.11 3.01 -12.34
CA GLN A 80 -0.58 4.33 -11.93
C GLN A 80 -0.60 4.50 -10.41
N LYS A 81 -1.12 3.49 -9.69
CA LYS A 81 -1.15 3.47 -8.23
C LYS A 81 0.27 3.48 -7.65
N PHE A 82 1.16 2.68 -8.23
CA PHE A 82 2.54 2.60 -7.77
C PHE A 82 3.29 3.92 -7.98
N ALA A 83 3.16 4.56 -9.14
CA ALA A 83 3.75 5.87 -9.39
C ALA A 83 3.19 6.95 -8.43
N ALA A 84 1.89 6.90 -8.12
CA ALA A 84 1.29 7.81 -7.15
C ALA A 84 1.83 7.59 -5.72
N LEU A 85 1.98 6.34 -5.29
CA LEU A 85 2.57 6.00 -3.99
C LEU A 85 4.03 6.45 -3.92
N SER A 86 4.81 6.16 -4.95
CA SER A 86 6.22 6.57 -5.08
C SER A 86 6.39 8.08 -4.87
N ARG A 87 5.55 8.88 -5.51
CA ARG A 87 5.57 10.35 -5.34
C ARG A 87 5.22 10.77 -3.92
N LEU A 88 4.19 10.18 -3.32
CA LEU A 88 3.80 10.49 -1.95
C LEU A 88 4.91 10.18 -0.95
N ILE A 89 5.57 9.02 -1.09
CA ILE A 89 6.70 8.63 -0.24
C ILE A 89 7.85 9.62 -0.38
N LEU A 90 8.21 9.99 -1.61
CA LEU A 90 9.29 10.94 -1.88
C LEU A 90 8.99 12.35 -1.32
N GLU A 91 7.75 12.81 -1.45
CA GLU A 91 7.33 14.10 -0.88
C GLU A 91 7.33 14.10 0.66
N ASN A 92 6.99 12.97 1.28
CA ASN A 92 6.86 12.84 2.72
C ASN A 92 8.20 12.62 3.42
N SER A 93 9.16 11.96 2.76
CA SER A 93 10.44 11.57 3.35
C SER A 93 11.41 12.72 3.65
N THR A 94 11.20 13.87 3.02
CA THR A 94 11.98 15.09 3.25
C THR A 94 11.46 15.92 4.42
N LYS A 95 10.34 15.52 5.02
CA LYS A 95 9.65 16.28 6.07
C LYS A 95 9.71 15.56 7.42
N SER A 96 9.85 16.32 8.50
CA SER A 96 9.77 15.79 9.86
C SER A 96 8.34 15.40 10.26
N LEU A 97 7.35 16.13 9.74
CA LEU A 97 5.92 15.91 9.95
C LEU A 97 5.16 16.04 8.63
N VAL A 98 4.10 15.26 8.48
CA VAL A 98 3.20 15.28 7.32
C VAL A 98 1.75 15.39 7.78
N THR A 99 0.89 15.98 6.97
CA THR A 99 -0.54 16.03 7.28
C THR A 99 -1.12 14.60 7.31
N ALA A 100 -2.01 14.32 8.26
CA ALA A 100 -2.68 13.03 8.39
C ALA A 100 -3.35 12.61 7.08
N ASP A 101 -3.93 13.54 6.31
CA ASP A 101 -4.52 13.28 4.98
C ASP A 101 -3.52 12.65 3.99
N ARG A 102 -2.26 13.12 4.01
CA ARG A 102 -1.20 12.59 3.13
C ARG A 102 -0.76 11.21 3.58
N GLU A 103 -0.55 11.02 4.89
CA GLU A 103 -0.20 9.72 5.45
C GLU A 103 -1.30 8.71 5.17
N TRP A 104 -2.57 9.06 5.41
CA TRP A 104 -3.73 8.20 5.18
C TRP A 104 -3.86 7.77 3.72
N LYS A 105 -3.65 8.71 2.78
CA LYS A 105 -3.63 8.41 1.34
C LYS A 105 -2.50 7.45 0.97
N ALA A 106 -1.30 7.66 1.52
CA ALA A 106 -0.16 6.79 1.25
C ALA A 106 -0.40 5.36 1.78
N LEU A 107 -0.88 5.23 3.02
CA LEU A 107 -1.18 3.94 3.64
C LEU A 107 -2.30 3.19 2.89
N LYS A 108 -3.38 3.89 2.53
CA LYS A 108 -4.47 3.27 1.75
C LYS A 108 -4.00 2.78 0.39
N LEU A 109 -3.20 3.60 -0.31
CA LEU A 109 -2.66 3.24 -1.62
C LEU A 109 -1.67 2.07 -1.53
N TYR A 110 -0.86 2.03 -0.48
CA TYR A 110 0.00 0.89 -0.16
C TYR A 110 -0.82 -0.39 0.04
N THR A 111 -1.84 -0.36 0.91
CA THR A 111 -2.71 -1.51 1.17
C THR A 111 -3.46 -1.96 -0.08
N GLU A 112 -3.91 -1.04 -0.93
CA GLU A 112 -4.53 -1.35 -2.22
C GLU A 112 -3.58 -2.10 -3.16
N LEU A 113 -2.32 -1.67 -3.25
CA LEU A 113 -1.30 -2.34 -4.07
C LEU A 113 -1.00 -3.75 -3.55
N GLU A 114 -0.87 -3.90 -2.24
CA GLU A 114 -0.70 -5.20 -1.56
C GLU A 114 -1.89 -6.13 -1.82
N ALA A 115 -3.13 -5.63 -1.66
CA ALA A 115 -4.33 -6.41 -1.93
C ALA A 115 -4.37 -6.87 -3.39
N MET A 116 -4.12 -5.97 -4.35
CA MET A 116 -4.06 -6.32 -5.76
C MET A 116 -2.98 -7.38 -6.05
N ARG A 117 -1.78 -7.25 -5.46
CA ARG A 117 -0.69 -8.22 -5.63
C ARG A 117 -1.10 -9.63 -5.21
N TYR A 118 -1.92 -9.75 -4.17
CA TYR A 118 -2.42 -11.04 -3.70
C TYR A 118 -3.82 -11.36 -4.25
N ASN A 119 -4.17 -10.86 -5.43
CA ASN A 119 -5.46 -11.11 -6.09
C ASN A 119 -6.68 -10.83 -5.19
N ASN A 120 -6.60 -9.76 -4.39
CA ASN A 120 -7.60 -9.34 -3.41
C ASN A 120 -7.97 -10.45 -2.41
N SER A 121 -6.97 -11.22 -1.95
CA SER A 121 -7.13 -12.29 -0.97
C SER A 121 -7.62 -11.82 0.41
N PHE A 122 -7.56 -10.52 0.67
CA PHE A 122 -8.07 -9.88 1.88
C PHE A 122 -8.83 -8.60 1.54
N SER A 123 -9.75 -8.24 2.43
CA SER A 123 -10.46 -6.97 2.42
C SER A 123 -9.81 -6.00 3.42
N PHE A 124 -10.04 -4.71 3.25
CA PHE A 124 -9.51 -3.72 4.17
C PHE A 124 -10.43 -2.51 4.28
N ASN A 125 -10.36 -1.81 5.41
CA ASN A 125 -11.08 -0.58 5.66
C ASN A 125 -10.19 0.44 6.38
N PHE A 126 -10.39 1.71 6.05
CA PHE A 126 -9.68 2.84 6.64
C PHE A 126 -10.70 3.84 7.12
N GLU A 127 -10.79 4.02 8.43
CA GLU A 127 -11.73 4.94 9.07
C GLU A 127 -10.98 6.03 9.83
N ALA A 128 -11.38 7.28 9.60
CA ALA A 128 -10.88 8.40 10.37
C ALA A 128 -12.07 9.13 10.99
N ASP A 129 -11.97 9.44 12.28
CA ASP A 129 -12.97 10.17 13.03
C ASP A 129 -13.25 11.53 12.37
N GLU A 130 -14.53 11.79 12.07
CA GLU A 130 -14.99 13.00 11.38
C GLU A 130 -14.63 14.29 12.13
N SER A 131 -14.43 14.21 13.45
CA SER A 131 -14.01 15.35 14.27
C SER A 131 -12.55 15.78 14.03
N LEU A 132 -11.75 14.96 13.35
CA LEU A 132 -10.36 15.23 13.03
C LEU A 132 -10.21 15.97 11.69
N HIS A 133 -9.52 17.11 11.74
CA HIS A 133 -9.18 17.87 10.54
C HIS A 133 -7.90 17.32 9.89
N LEU A 134 -8.01 16.26 9.08
CA LEU A 134 -6.85 15.52 8.55
C LEU A 134 -5.87 16.36 7.72
N LYS A 135 -6.32 17.45 7.11
CA LYS A 135 -5.48 18.34 6.31
C LYS A 135 -4.56 19.23 7.16
N THR A 136 -4.86 19.40 8.44
CA THR A 136 -4.10 20.26 9.36
C THR A 136 -3.48 19.46 10.50
N LEU A 137 -4.03 18.29 10.83
CA LEU A 137 -3.44 17.36 11.78
C LEU A 137 -2.09 16.86 11.25
N LEU A 138 -1.03 17.02 12.04
CA LEU A 138 0.32 16.59 11.68
C LEU A 138 0.68 15.26 12.36
N LEU A 139 1.23 14.34 11.57
CA LEU A 139 1.71 13.04 12.01
C LEU A 139 3.20 12.86 11.65
N PRO A 140 3.96 12.13 12.48
CA PRO A 140 5.26 11.62 12.08
C PRO A 140 5.10 10.66 10.89
N PRO A 141 5.75 10.89 9.73
CA PRO A 141 5.58 10.06 8.55
C PRO A 141 6.11 8.64 8.77
N MET A 142 5.51 7.63 8.13
CA MET A 142 5.97 6.23 8.16
C MET A 142 5.92 5.56 9.54
N LEU A 143 5.18 6.12 10.50
CA LEU A 143 5.03 5.52 11.82
C LEU A 143 4.03 4.35 11.80
N ILE A 144 2.99 4.46 10.99
CA ILE A 144 1.87 3.50 10.93
C ILE A 144 2.18 2.37 9.94
N GLN A 145 2.92 2.69 8.87
CA GLN A 145 3.23 1.74 7.79
C GLN A 145 3.78 0.38 8.29
N PRO A 146 4.75 0.31 9.21
CA PRO A 146 5.28 -1.00 9.64
C PRO A 146 4.23 -1.89 10.31
N LEU A 147 3.20 -1.31 10.93
CA LEU A 147 2.08 -2.08 11.50
C LEU A 147 1.21 -2.69 10.40
N ILE A 148 0.92 -1.93 9.35
CA ILE A 148 0.17 -2.40 8.19
C ILE A 148 0.95 -3.47 7.44
N GLU A 149 2.26 -3.27 7.23
CA GLU A 149 3.14 -4.28 6.62
C GLU A 149 3.10 -5.60 7.39
N ASN A 150 3.23 -5.51 8.72
CA ASN A 150 3.23 -6.67 9.59
C ASN A 150 1.86 -7.38 9.60
N ALA A 151 0.76 -6.63 9.63
CA ALA A 151 -0.59 -7.17 9.56
C ALA A 151 -0.86 -7.91 8.24
N ILE A 152 -0.47 -7.34 7.10
CA ILE A 152 -0.65 -7.98 5.79
C ILE A 152 0.22 -9.22 5.68
N LEU A 153 1.55 -9.07 5.82
CA LEU A 153 2.49 -10.16 5.52
C LEU A 153 2.31 -11.34 6.49
N HIS A 154 2.35 -11.07 7.79
CA HIS A 154 2.33 -12.14 8.81
C HIS A 154 0.92 -12.50 9.24
N GLY A 155 0.00 -11.53 9.28
CA GLY A 155 -1.38 -11.77 9.66
C GLY A 155 -2.17 -12.47 8.55
N LEU A 156 -2.24 -11.84 7.38
CA LEU A 156 -3.21 -12.21 6.33
C LEU A 156 -2.64 -13.12 5.23
N ILE A 157 -1.36 -12.97 4.88
CA ILE A 157 -0.76 -13.67 3.74
C ILE A 157 -0.05 -14.98 4.11
N GLU A 158 0.64 -15.06 5.24
CA GLU A 158 1.33 -16.29 5.67
C GLU A 158 0.37 -17.47 5.91
N ASN A 159 -0.85 -17.19 6.36
CA ASN A 159 -1.89 -18.19 6.56
C ASN A 159 -3.24 -17.69 6.04
N PRO A 160 -3.45 -17.71 4.70
CA PRO A 160 -4.64 -17.15 4.07
C PRO A 160 -5.90 -17.87 4.54
N LYS A 161 -6.95 -17.10 4.82
CA LYS A 161 -8.26 -17.65 5.17
C LYS A 161 -9.41 -16.83 4.56
N PRO A 162 -10.57 -17.45 4.31
CA PRO A 162 -11.76 -16.72 3.87
C PRO A 162 -12.12 -15.62 4.87
N GLY A 163 -12.48 -14.44 4.36
CA GLY A 163 -12.84 -13.30 5.20
C GLY A 163 -11.65 -12.60 5.87
N ALA A 164 -10.43 -12.84 5.41
CA ALA A 164 -9.25 -12.07 5.82
C ALA A 164 -9.52 -10.55 5.69
N HIS A 165 -9.26 -9.82 6.75
CA HIS A 165 -9.63 -8.41 6.89
C HIS A 165 -8.59 -7.61 7.68
N LEU A 166 -8.32 -6.39 7.20
CA LEU A 166 -7.50 -5.37 7.84
C LEU A 166 -8.34 -4.13 8.13
N GLU A 167 -8.42 -3.72 9.40
CA GLU A 167 -9.08 -2.50 9.83
C GLU A 167 -8.02 -1.50 10.34
N VAL A 168 -8.07 -0.27 9.82
CA VAL A 168 -7.16 0.80 10.24
C VAL A 168 -7.98 2.01 10.66
N GLN A 169 -7.84 2.44 11.92
CA GLN A 169 -8.64 3.53 12.47
C GLN A 169 -7.77 4.65 13.02
N LEU A 170 -8.22 5.89 12.81
CA LEU A 170 -7.65 7.09 13.41
C LEU A 170 -8.75 7.81 14.19
N LYS A 171 -8.65 7.81 15.52
CA LYS A 171 -9.66 8.35 16.42
C LYS A 171 -9.11 9.51 17.25
N LYS A 172 -9.97 10.47 17.56
CA LYS A 172 -9.65 11.51 18.53
C LYS A 172 -9.59 10.88 19.93
N HIS A 173 -8.62 11.33 20.74
CA HIS A 173 -8.52 10.99 22.15
C HIS A 173 -8.46 12.27 22.97
N GLU A 174 -8.80 12.23 24.26
CA GLU A 174 -8.87 13.43 25.12
C GLU A 174 -7.58 14.27 25.08
N GLN A 175 -6.43 13.59 24.99
CA GLN A 175 -5.10 14.18 25.09
C GLN A 175 -4.29 14.10 23.79
N GLY A 176 -4.93 13.74 22.68
CA GLY A 176 -4.22 13.48 21.43
C GLY A 176 -5.04 12.71 20.42
N ILE A 177 -4.38 11.75 19.78
CA ILE A 177 -4.99 10.87 18.78
C ILE A 177 -4.57 9.42 19.05
N CYS A 178 -5.46 8.51 18.69
CA CYS A 178 -5.24 7.08 18.77
C CYS A 178 -5.32 6.48 17.37
N ILE A 179 -4.29 5.73 16.99
CA ILE A 179 -4.23 5.00 15.73
C ILE A 179 -4.28 3.52 16.07
N THR A 180 -5.20 2.78 15.45
CA THR A 180 -5.31 1.34 15.62
C THR A 180 -5.16 0.62 14.29
N VAL A 181 -4.45 -0.50 14.30
CA VAL A 181 -4.31 -1.42 13.17
C VAL A 181 -4.69 -2.80 13.67
N GLU A 182 -5.76 -3.35 13.11
CA GLU A 182 -6.34 -4.63 13.51
C GLU A 182 -6.42 -5.57 12.31
N ASP A 183 -5.86 -6.76 12.45
CA ASP A 183 -6.06 -7.85 11.50
C ASP A 183 -6.75 -9.01 12.18
N ASN A 184 -7.57 -9.74 11.42
CA ASN A 184 -8.17 -10.99 11.86
C ASN A 184 -7.35 -12.21 11.44
N GLY A 185 -6.04 -12.06 11.21
CA GLY A 185 -5.16 -13.06 10.63
C GLY A 185 -4.71 -14.16 11.61
N SER A 186 -3.48 -14.63 11.44
CA SER A 186 -2.88 -15.71 12.22
C SER A 186 -2.54 -15.34 13.67
N GLY A 187 -2.45 -14.04 13.98
CA GLY A 187 -2.15 -13.49 15.30
C GLY A 187 -0.67 -13.52 15.72
N LEU A 188 -0.35 -12.85 16.81
CA LEU A 188 1.03 -12.62 17.30
C LEU A 188 1.84 -13.89 17.58
N ASN A 189 1.16 -14.95 18.02
CA ASN A 189 1.80 -16.20 18.43
C ASN A 189 2.08 -17.16 17.26
N HIS A 190 1.66 -16.79 16.04
CA HIS A 190 1.96 -17.60 14.88
C HIS A 190 3.46 -17.51 14.56
N GLN A 191 4.15 -18.64 14.69
CA GLN A 191 5.52 -18.76 14.19
C GLN A 191 5.45 -19.17 12.71
N PRO A 192 6.09 -18.45 11.78
CA PRO A 192 6.06 -18.80 10.38
C PRO A 192 6.60 -20.22 10.18
N LYS A 193 5.86 -21.05 9.43
CA LYS A 193 6.25 -22.44 9.10
C LYS A 193 7.61 -22.53 8.40
N THR A 194 8.01 -21.46 7.72
CA THR A 194 9.35 -21.28 7.13
C THR A 194 10.05 -20.11 7.82
N ARG A 195 10.86 -20.40 8.84
CA ARG A 195 11.80 -19.43 9.41
C ARG A 195 12.91 -19.11 8.41
N THR A 196 12.68 -18.19 7.48
CA THR A 196 13.79 -17.53 6.79
C THR A 196 14.44 -16.55 7.79
N LYS A 197 15.77 -16.55 7.89
CA LYS A 197 16.50 -15.62 8.78
C LYS A 197 16.20 -14.14 8.47
N THR A 198 15.75 -13.85 7.26
CA THR A 198 15.38 -12.52 6.77
C THR A 198 14.03 -12.06 7.31
N GLY A 199 12.96 -12.88 7.24
CA GLY A 199 11.61 -12.47 7.67
C GLY A 199 11.48 -12.19 9.17
N VAL A 200 12.19 -12.96 10.02
CA VAL A 200 12.22 -12.72 11.48
C VAL A 200 12.96 -11.41 11.81
N LYS A 201 14.00 -11.08 11.02
CA LYS A 201 14.78 -9.85 11.18
C LYS A 201 13.98 -8.62 10.74
N GLU A 202 13.25 -8.70 9.62
CA GLU A 202 12.37 -7.62 9.14
C GLU A 202 11.25 -7.29 10.12
N LYS A 203 10.52 -8.29 10.65
CA LYS A 203 9.49 -8.10 11.69
C LYS A 203 10.03 -7.40 12.93
N SER A 204 11.21 -7.82 13.38
CA SER A 204 11.87 -7.22 14.55
C SER A 204 12.36 -5.80 14.29
N MET A 205 12.82 -5.49 13.06
CA MET A 205 13.28 -4.17 12.68
C MET A 205 12.13 -3.15 12.55
N GLY A 206 10.99 -3.56 11.98
CA GLY A 206 9.81 -2.69 11.84
C GLY A 206 9.19 -2.30 13.20
N LEU A 207 9.10 -3.25 14.14
CA LEU A 207 8.61 -2.94 15.49
C LEU A 207 9.64 -2.16 16.33
N ALA A 208 10.93 -2.40 16.12
CA ALA A 208 11.99 -1.65 16.79
C ALA A 208 12.01 -0.17 16.36
N SER A 209 11.81 0.12 15.07
CA SER A 209 11.78 1.51 14.57
C SER A 209 10.61 2.31 15.13
N ILE A 210 9.44 1.67 15.32
CA ILE A 210 8.30 2.30 16.00
C ILE A 210 8.69 2.65 17.44
N LYS A 211 9.26 1.69 18.20
CA LYS A 211 9.66 1.92 19.60
C LYS A 211 10.70 3.04 19.72
N GLU A 212 11.69 3.06 18.85
CA GLU A 212 12.71 4.12 18.81
C GLU A 212 12.07 5.48 18.53
N ARG A 213 11.15 5.57 17.57
CA ARG A 213 10.46 6.81 17.24
C ARG A 213 9.55 7.29 18.38
N ILE A 214 8.84 6.38 19.06
CA ILE A 214 8.06 6.72 20.26
C ILE A 214 8.97 7.27 21.37
N ALA A 215 10.14 6.66 21.58
CA ALA A 215 11.13 7.16 22.54
C ALA A 215 11.63 8.57 22.18
N MET A 216 11.89 8.84 20.88
CA MET A 216 12.28 10.17 20.42
C MET A 216 11.19 11.22 20.63
N ILE A 217 9.91 10.88 20.40
CA ILE A 217 8.77 11.77 20.65
C ILE A 217 8.69 12.08 22.15
N ASN A 218 8.82 11.07 23.01
CA ASN A 218 8.77 11.23 24.46
C ASN A 218 9.94 12.04 25.02
N ALA A 219 11.10 12.01 24.36
CA ALA A 219 12.26 12.82 24.74
C ALA A 219 12.03 14.34 24.59
N GLN A 220 11.03 14.76 23.80
CA GLN A 220 10.70 16.18 23.60
C GLN A 220 9.95 16.83 24.78
N LYS A 221 9.70 16.10 25.88
CA LYS A 221 9.06 16.59 27.13
C LYS A 221 7.67 17.22 26.93
N ASN A 222 6.77 16.49 26.29
CA ASN A 222 5.35 16.85 26.26
C ASN A 222 4.65 16.48 27.58
N ASN A 223 3.50 17.12 27.87
CA ASN A 223 2.68 16.82 29.04
C ASN A 223 2.18 15.38 29.09
N TYR A 224 2.07 14.75 27.91
CA TYR A 224 1.63 13.37 27.75
C TYR A 224 2.65 12.58 26.94
N LEU A 225 2.81 11.30 27.27
CA LEU A 225 3.72 10.39 26.57
C LEU A 225 2.98 9.68 25.44
N ALA A 226 3.63 9.60 24.29
CA ALA A 226 3.26 8.68 23.24
C ALA A 226 3.48 7.23 23.72
N SER A 227 2.61 6.33 23.27
CA SER A 227 2.71 4.91 23.59
C SER A 227 2.47 4.06 22.35
N PHE A 228 3.02 2.85 22.39
CA PHE A 228 2.82 1.83 21.37
C PHE A 228 2.62 0.49 22.05
N GLU A 229 1.52 -0.17 21.74
CA GLU A 229 1.16 -1.48 22.26
C GLU A 229 0.72 -2.40 21.12
N ILE A 230 1.01 -3.69 21.27
CA ILE A 230 0.58 -4.72 20.34
C ILE A 230 0.14 -5.93 21.15
N MET A 231 -1.08 -6.40 20.90
CA MET A 231 -1.73 -7.45 21.66
C MET A 231 -2.52 -8.37 20.74
N PRO A 232 -2.86 -9.60 21.18
CA PRO A 232 -3.83 -10.43 20.48
C PRO A 232 -5.17 -9.71 20.41
N ARG A 233 -5.93 -10.00 19.36
CA ARG A 233 -7.30 -9.50 19.23
C ARG A 233 -8.15 -9.95 20.44
N ALA A 234 -9.05 -9.08 20.91
CA ALA A 234 -9.92 -9.39 22.05
C ALA A 234 -10.86 -10.58 21.77
N GLU A 235 -11.35 -10.68 20.53
CA GLU A 235 -12.20 -11.77 20.06
C GLU A 235 -11.63 -12.42 18.81
N GLY A 236 -11.44 -13.73 18.86
CA GLY A 236 -10.93 -14.53 17.74
C GLY A 236 -9.42 -14.45 17.54
N GLU A 237 -8.97 -14.97 16.39
CA GLU A 237 -7.56 -14.88 15.98
C GLU A 237 -7.27 -13.54 15.32
N GLY A 238 -6.05 -13.03 15.52
CA GLY A 238 -5.62 -11.78 14.93
C GLY A 238 -4.67 -10.98 15.83
N THR A 239 -4.30 -9.80 15.34
CA THR A 239 -3.44 -8.87 16.06
C THR A 239 -4.12 -7.51 16.15
N PHE A 240 -3.99 -6.85 17.29
CA PHE A 240 -4.44 -5.50 17.53
C PHE A 240 -3.24 -4.65 17.97
N ALA A 241 -2.87 -3.67 17.16
CA ALA A 241 -1.80 -2.73 17.44
C ALA A 241 -2.36 -1.33 17.65
N THR A 242 -1.89 -0.64 18.68
CA THR A 242 -2.33 0.71 19.04
C THR A 242 -1.14 1.64 19.20
N ILE A 243 -1.22 2.80 18.57
CA ILE A 243 -0.30 3.92 18.78
C ILE A 243 -1.11 5.09 19.33
N PHE A 244 -0.73 5.58 20.50
CA PHE A 244 -1.21 6.85 21.01
C PHE A 244 -0.16 7.92 20.76
N LEU A 245 -0.59 9.03 20.14
CA LEU A 245 0.22 10.23 19.99
C LEU A 245 -0.43 11.38 20.75
N PRO A 246 0.30 12.02 21.68
CA PRO A 246 -0.22 13.19 22.39
C PRO A 246 -0.35 14.37 21.43
N ASN A 247 -1.22 15.33 21.76
CA ASN A 247 -1.19 16.62 21.08
C ASN A 247 0.20 17.24 21.25
N PHE A 248 0.83 17.60 20.14
CA PHE A 248 2.02 18.43 20.18
C PHE A 248 1.54 19.82 20.61
N ASP A 249 1.80 20.20 21.87
CA ASP A 249 1.62 21.58 22.27
C ASP A 249 2.46 22.44 21.31
N ASN A 250 1.86 23.50 20.77
CA ASN A 250 2.57 24.50 19.97
C ASN A 250 3.62 25.18 20.85
N ALA A 251 4.76 24.52 21.06
CA ALA A 251 5.93 25.07 21.71
C ALA A 251 6.85 25.73 20.68
N VAL A 252 6.29 26.45 19.70
CA VAL A 252 6.97 27.50 18.94
C VAL A 252 5.91 28.51 18.49
N ALA A 253 5.67 29.51 19.34
CA ALA A 253 5.30 30.85 18.88
C ALA A 253 6.59 31.62 18.57
#